data_AF-A0A3A9JH36-F1
#
_entry.id   AF-A0A3A9JH36-F1
#
_cell.length_a   1.000
_cell.length_b   1.000
_cell.length_c   1.000
_cell.angle_alpha   90.00
_cell.angle_beta   90.00
_cell.angle_gamma   90.00
#
_symmetry.space_group_name_H-M   'P 1'
#
loop_
_entity.id
_entity.type
_entity.pdbx_description
1 polymer ?
#
loop_
_entity_poly.entity_id
_entity_poly.type
_entity_poly.pdbx_seq_one_letter_code
_entity_poly.pdbx_strand_id
1 'polypeptide(L)'
;MPTDRDCSAVPRRSTALPQPEGRRTTISTLHILACGGGQVLRRCFWRIYQDRLLGEAAAVAFYALLAIFPALAALVTLCGLFVDPEVAARYFQDLAGPLPTGAADVARDALGRIGTAGGGRIGLAAGLAATALWSATVAVTQLFAALNVAYRQTETRGVLRLCGTGVLFAIGAMVFVMLALGGVLGVSVALGIRAGSGGGVDRMLQFLRWPVLLALASVAFAFTYRHGPCHARPRWHWSVWASVAASSVWLLGSASVSWYIQRVGSYDWLYGSVGGVLGLMLWAWVSSAAVLAGAVLDAELEQQSRPSTDGALPYP
;
A
#
# COMPACT_ATOMS: atom_id res chain seq x y z
N MET A 1 72.16 -6.76 10.21
CA MET A 1 71.83 -7.75 9.15
C MET A 1 72.88 -8.84 9.20
N PRO A 2 72.56 -10.15 9.06
CA PRO A 2 71.28 -10.79 8.69
C PRO A 2 70.79 -11.83 9.74
N THR A 3 69.51 -11.83 10.15
CA THR A 3 68.31 -12.61 9.68
C THR A 3 68.17 -14.04 10.22
N ASP A 4 66.99 -14.27 10.83
CA ASP A 4 66.13 -15.45 10.85
C ASP A 4 66.65 -16.81 11.34
N ARG A 5 66.00 -17.32 12.41
CA ARG A 5 65.61 -18.72 12.51
C ARG A 5 64.18 -18.87 13.04
N ASP A 6 63.40 -19.46 12.15
CA ASP A 6 61.99 -19.80 12.19
C ASP A 6 61.50 -20.55 13.44
N CYS A 7 60.29 -20.16 13.83
CA CYS A 7 59.36 -20.94 14.64
C CYS A 7 59.06 -22.30 13.98
N SER A 8 59.11 -23.34 14.81
CA SER A 8 58.69 -24.70 14.48
C SER A 8 57.22 -24.76 14.04
N ALA A 9 57.02 -25.19 12.79
CA ALA A 9 55.73 -25.49 12.20
C ALA A 9 55.11 -26.76 12.81
N VAL A 10 53.98 -26.60 13.50
CA VAL A 10 53.08 -27.70 13.85
C VAL A 10 52.21 -27.99 12.62
N PRO A 11 52.22 -29.20 12.03
CA PRO A 11 51.31 -29.51 10.93
C PRO A 11 49.89 -29.66 11.48
N ARG A 12 49.03 -28.65 11.25
CA ARG A 12 47.58 -28.80 11.43
C ARG A 12 47.07 -29.78 10.37
N ARG A 13 46.83 -31.03 10.77
CA ARG A 13 45.98 -31.94 10.01
C ARG A 13 44.59 -31.31 9.89
N SER A 14 44.29 -30.79 8.71
CA SER A 14 42.94 -30.44 8.29
C SER A 14 42.14 -31.74 8.13
N THR A 15 41.52 -32.21 9.21
CA THR A 15 40.41 -33.15 9.12
C THR A 15 39.24 -32.38 8.54
N ALA A 16 39.09 -32.45 7.21
CA ALA A 16 37.88 -32.03 6.53
C ALA A 16 36.69 -32.81 7.12
N LEU A 17 35.91 -32.15 7.97
CA LEU A 17 34.60 -32.65 8.36
C LEU A 17 33.74 -32.73 7.09
N PRO A 18 33.06 -33.86 6.82
CA PRO A 18 32.20 -33.98 5.67
C PRO A 18 31.11 -32.90 5.77
N GLN A 19 31.10 -31.98 4.80
CA GLN A 19 30.01 -31.03 4.66
C GLN A 19 28.71 -31.82 4.41
N PRO A 20 27.65 -31.62 5.19
CA PRO A 20 26.37 -32.21 4.86
C PRO A 20 25.91 -31.58 3.54
N GLU A 21 25.90 -32.37 2.48
CA GLU A 21 25.31 -32.01 1.19
C GLU A 21 23.96 -31.38 1.44
N GLY A 22 23.85 -30.12 1.02
CA GLY A 22 22.69 -29.27 1.21
C GLY A 22 21.48 -29.87 0.52
N ARG A 23 20.73 -30.68 1.26
CA ARG A 23 19.34 -31.01 0.95
C ARG A 23 18.57 -29.71 1.10
N ARG A 24 18.44 -28.97 -0.01
CA ARG A 24 17.51 -27.84 -0.14
C ARG A 24 16.11 -28.43 -0.01
N THR A 25 15.67 -28.68 1.21
CA THR A 25 14.25 -28.86 1.51
C THR A 25 13.61 -27.53 1.21
N THR A 26 13.05 -27.42 0.00
CA THR A 26 12.05 -26.43 -0.36
C THR A 26 10.86 -26.71 0.54
N ILE A 27 10.93 -26.28 1.81
CA ILE A 27 9.84 -26.42 2.75
C ILE A 27 8.68 -25.63 2.15
N SER A 28 7.65 -26.36 1.72
CA SER A 28 6.48 -25.79 1.08
C SER A 28 5.88 -24.73 1.99
N THR A 29 5.75 -23.51 1.46
CA THR A 29 5.18 -22.31 2.09
C THR A 29 3.85 -22.59 2.81
N LEU A 30 3.06 -23.53 2.29
CA LEU A 30 1.79 -23.98 2.89
C LEU A 30 1.97 -24.71 4.23
N HIS A 31 3.08 -25.43 4.44
CA HIS A 31 3.29 -26.21 5.66
C HIS A 31 3.71 -25.32 6.85
N ILE A 32 4.46 -24.24 6.59
CA ILE A 32 4.84 -23.25 7.61
C ILE A 32 3.61 -22.44 8.06
N LEU A 33 2.73 -22.06 7.11
CA LEU A 33 1.49 -21.37 7.44
C LEU A 33 0.51 -22.27 8.21
N ALA A 34 0.41 -23.56 7.86
CA ALA A 34 -0.56 -24.48 8.45
C ALA A 34 -0.23 -24.92 9.90
N CYS A 35 1.05 -25.13 10.24
CA CYS A 35 1.45 -25.56 11.59
C CYS A 35 2.03 -24.44 12.48
N GLY A 36 2.42 -23.29 11.91
CA GLY A 36 3.06 -22.18 12.62
C GLY A 36 2.32 -20.83 12.56
N GLY A 37 1.19 -20.75 11.86
CA GLY A 37 0.50 -19.48 11.57
C GLY A 37 0.09 -18.69 12.82
N GLY A 38 -0.37 -19.36 13.88
CA GLY A 38 -0.72 -18.68 15.13
C GLY A 38 0.48 -18.03 15.83
N GLN A 39 1.67 -18.64 15.78
CA GLN A 39 2.88 -18.06 16.34
C GLN A 39 3.38 -16.88 15.50
N VAL A 40 3.33 -16.98 14.17
CA VAL A 40 3.65 -15.88 13.24
C VAL A 40 2.75 -14.68 13.52
N LEU A 41 1.43 -14.91 13.61
CA LEU A 41 0.46 -13.85 13.84
C LEU A 41 0.65 -13.18 15.20
N ARG A 42 0.94 -13.97 16.25
CA ARG A 42 1.24 -13.44 17.59
C ARG A 42 2.50 -12.58 17.59
N ARG A 43 3.55 -12.97 16.87
CA ARG A 43 4.77 -12.17 16.72
C ARG A 43 4.50 -10.87 15.96
N CYS A 44 3.74 -10.94 14.86
CA CYS A 44 3.33 -9.76 14.11
C CYS A 44 2.58 -8.77 15.00
N PHE A 45 1.61 -9.25 15.80
CA PHE A 45 0.85 -8.42 16.72
C PHE A 45 1.74 -7.73 17.76
N TRP A 46 2.68 -8.47 18.37
CA TRP A 46 3.64 -7.89 19.31
C TRP A 46 4.55 -6.85 18.67
N ARG A 47 5.02 -7.10 17.43
CA ARG A 47 5.84 -6.14 16.68
C ARG A 47 5.07 -4.87 16.33
N ILE A 48 3.82 -5.00 15.88
CA ILE A 48 2.94 -3.85 15.62
C ILE A 48 2.83 -2.95 16.85
N TYR A 49 2.70 -3.55 18.03
CA TYR A 49 2.63 -2.83 19.28
C TYR A 49 3.98 -2.22 19.71
N GLN A 50 5.06 -3.00 19.71
CA GLN A 50 6.41 -2.57 20.14
C GLN A 50 7.00 -1.48 19.26
N ASP A 51 6.90 -1.64 17.93
CA ASP A 51 7.47 -0.72 16.96
C ASP A 51 6.55 0.50 16.72
N ARG A 52 5.47 0.65 17.51
CA ARG A 52 4.46 1.75 17.43
C ARG A 52 3.92 1.99 16.02
N LEU A 53 3.75 0.92 15.25
CA LEU A 53 3.40 0.97 13.83
C LEU A 53 2.04 1.65 13.56
N LEU A 54 1.12 1.65 14.52
CA LEU A 54 -0.14 2.38 14.41
C LEU A 54 0.05 3.90 14.42
N GLY A 55 1.09 4.40 15.09
CA GLY A 55 1.48 5.82 15.05
C GLY A 55 2.08 6.19 13.71
N GLU A 56 2.97 5.35 13.18
CA GLU A 56 3.51 5.52 11.82
C GLU A 56 2.40 5.46 10.76
N ALA A 57 1.42 4.56 10.91
CA ALA A 57 0.25 4.50 10.05
C ALA A 57 -0.56 5.81 10.07
N ALA A 58 -0.69 6.46 11.23
CA ALA A 58 -1.35 7.76 11.36
C ALA A 58 -0.58 8.86 10.63
N ALA A 59 0.74 8.88 10.72
CA ALA A 59 1.56 9.82 9.96
C ALA A 59 1.38 9.62 8.45
N VAL A 60 1.46 8.37 7.95
CA VAL A 60 1.24 8.06 6.53
C VAL A 60 -0.16 8.51 6.07
N ALA A 61 -1.19 8.19 6.85
CA ALA A 61 -2.56 8.59 6.54
C ALA A 61 -2.72 10.11 6.47
N PHE A 62 -2.13 10.85 7.41
CA PHE A 62 -2.16 12.31 7.41
C PHE A 62 -1.55 12.91 6.14
N TYR A 63 -0.35 12.49 5.76
CA TYR A 63 0.29 13.01 4.54
C TYR A 63 -0.45 12.56 3.26
N ALA A 64 -1.02 11.36 3.23
CA ALA A 64 -1.83 10.89 2.11
C ALA A 64 -3.08 11.76 1.92
N LEU A 65 -3.76 12.14 3.00
CA LEU A 65 -4.92 13.02 2.96
C LEU A 65 -4.55 14.44 2.52
N LEU A 66 -3.41 14.94 2.99
CA LEU A 66 -2.89 16.24 2.56
C LEU A 66 -2.61 16.26 1.05
N ALA A 67 -2.19 15.14 0.48
CA ALA A 67 -1.99 14.98 -0.96
C ALA A 67 -3.28 14.83 -1.78
N ILE A 68 -4.37 14.33 -1.18
CA ILE A 68 -5.64 14.09 -1.88
C ILE A 68 -6.27 15.40 -2.38
N PHE A 69 -6.29 16.46 -1.57
CA PHE A 69 -6.98 17.70 -1.97
C PHE A 69 -6.35 18.36 -3.21
N PRO A 70 -5.02 18.61 -3.26
CA PRO A 70 -4.40 19.14 -4.46
C PRO A 70 -4.52 18.18 -5.66
N ALA A 71 -4.45 16.86 -5.42
CA ALA A 71 -4.59 15.86 -6.48
C ALA A 71 -5.99 15.87 -7.11
N LEU A 72 -7.04 15.94 -6.29
CA LEU A 72 -8.41 16.09 -6.77
C LEU A 72 -8.58 17.40 -7.53
N ALA A 73 -8.10 18.52 -6.99
CA ALA A 73 -8.19 19.81 -7.64
C ALA A 73 -7.49 19.81 -9.02
N ALA A 74 -6.29 19.22 -9.10
CA ALA A 74 -5.55 19.05 -10.34
C ALA A 74 -6.30 18.17 -11.34
N LEU A 75 -6.81 17.01 -10.90
CA LEU A 75 -7.57 16.07 -11.72
C LEU A 75 -8.81 16.73 -12.30
N VAL A 76 -9.60 17.42 -11.48
CA VAL A 76 -10.81 18.13 -11.90
C VAL A 76 -10.49 19.22 -12.92
N THR A 77 -9.45 20.00 -12.66
CA THR A 77 -9.05 21.08 -13.57
C THR A 77 -8.59 20.51 -14.91
N LEU A 78 -7.82 19.41 -14.89
CA LEU A 78 -7.40 18.67 -16.08
C LEU A 78 -8.59 18.08 -16.84
N CYS A 79 -9.52 17.41 -16.15
CA CYS A 79 -10.72 16.86 -16.76
C CYS A 79 -11.56 17.97 -17.40
N GLY A 80 -11.75 19.11 -16.73
CA GLY A 80 -12.50 20.23 -17.28
C GLY A 80 -11.87 20.86 -18.53
N LEU A 81 -10.59 20.57 -18.84
CA LEU A 81 -9.96 20.99 -20.10
C LEU A 81 -10.40 20.12 -21.29
N PHE A 82 -10.83 18.87 -21.05
CA PHE A 82 -11.12 17.89 -22.10
C PHE A 82 -12.56 17.33 -22.07
N VAL A 83 -13.26 17.46 -20.94
CA VAL A 83 -14.55 16.81 -20.66
C VAL A 83 -15.54 17.82 -20.09
N ASP A 84 -16.79 17.78 -20.56
CA ASP A 84 -17.87 18.61 -20.05
C ASP A 84 -18.10 18.37 -18.53
N PRO A 85 -18.30 19.42 -17.72
CA PRO A 85 -18.44 19.31 -16.26
C PRO A 85 -19.55 18.34 -15.81
N GLU A 86 -20.64 18.26 -16.57
CA GLU A 86 -21.77 17.37 -16.30
C GLU A 86 -21.43 15.88 -16.49
N VAL A 87 -20.55 15.59 -17.44
CA VAL A 87 -20.05 14.22 -17.69
C VAL A 87 -19.09 13.82 -16.56
N ALA A 88 -18.19 14.71 -16.16
CA ALA A 88 -17.29 14.47 -15.03
C ALA A 88 -18.06 14.24 -13.71
N ALA A 89 -19.10 15.03 -13.43
CA ALA A 89 -19.92 14.89 -12.24
C ALA A 89 -20.67 13.54 -12.20
N ARG A 90 -21.21 13.07 -13.34
CA ARG A 90 -21.84 11.75 -13.46
C ARG A 90 -20.84 10.61 -13.23
N TYR A 91 -19.64 10.70 -13.81
CA TYR A 91 -18.57 9.73 -13.53
C TYR A 91 -18.20 9.67 -12.05
N PHE A 92 -18.09 10.81 -11.36
CA PHE A 92 -17.81 10.83 -9.92
C PHE A 92 -18.92 10.19 -9.07
N GLN A 93 -20.19 10.29 -9.49
CA GLN A 93 -21.30 9.63 -8.81
C GLN A 93 -21.25 8.11 -8.96
N ASP A 94 -20.89 7.60 -10.15
CA ASP A 94 -20.73 6.16 -10.37
C ASP A 94 -19.48 5.57 -9.70
N LEU A 95 -18.41 6.38 -9.58
CA LEU A 95 -17.18 6.06 -8.85
C LEU A 95 -17.33 6.09 -7.32
N ALA A 96 -18.40 6.68 -6.77
CA ALA A 96 -18.61 6.80 -5.33
C ALA A 96 -18.98 5.48 -4.64
N GLY A 97 -19.40 4.46 -5.39
CA GLY A 97 -19.82 3.16 -4.83
C GLY A 97 -18.80 2.45 -3.90
N PRO A 98 -17.48 2.49 -4.16
CA PRO A 98 -16.44 1.98 -3.25
C PRO A 98 -15.89 3.00 -2.24
N LEU A 99 -16.14 4.30 -2.39
CA LEU A 99 -15.62 5.34 -1.50
C LEU A 99 -16.56 5.50 -0.29
N PRO A 100 -16.05 5.73 0.94
CA PRO A 100 -16.90 6.16 2.04
C PRO A 100 -17.69 7.42 1.61
N THR A 101 -18.98 7.51 1.98
CA THR A 101 -19.89 8.61 1.56
C THR A 101 -19.27 10.00 1.76
N GLY A 102 -18.55 10.20 2.87
CA GLY A 102 -17.83 11.44 3.16
C GLY A 102 -16.73 11.84 2.17
N ALA A 103 -16.07 10.88 1.52
CA ALA A 103 -15.04 11.17 0.51
C ALA A 103 -15.65 11.71 -0.79
N ALA A 104 -16.83 11.19 -1.16
CA ALA A 104 -17.56 11.60 -2.35
C ALA A 104 -18.17 13.01 -2.18
N ASP A 105 -18.65 13.35 -0.99
CA ASP A 105 -19.18 14.69 -0.69
C ASP A 105 -18.07 15.75 -0.71
N VAL A 106 -16.92 15.47 -0.08
CA VAL A 106 -15.75 16.36 -0.11
C VAL A 106 -15.23 16.57 -1.54
N ALA A 107 -15.21 15.52 -2.35
CA ALA A 107 -14.84 15.62 -3.77
C ALA A 107 -15.84 16.47 -4.56
N ARG A 108 -17.15 16.31 -4.34
CA ARG A 108 -18.22 17.11 -4.98
C ARG A 108 -18.13 18.59 -4.62
N ASP A 109 -17.88 18.91 -3.36
CA ASP A 109 -17.71 20.30 -2.91
C ASP A 109 -16.47 20.95 -3.54
N ALA A 110 -15.35 20.21 -3.64
CA ALA A 110 -14.15 20.68 -4.31
C ALA A 110 -14.38 20.92 -5.81
N LEU A 111 -15.10 20.02 -6.48
CA LEU A 111 -15.52 20.13 -7.88
C LEU A 111 -16.34 21.41 -8.15
N GLY A 112 -17.35 21.68 -7.32
CA GLY A 112 -18.24 22.83 -7.49
C GLY A 112 -17.53 24.18 -7.35
N ARG A 113 -16.51 24.28 -6.49
CA ARG A 113 -15.75 25.51 -6.27
C ARG A 113 -14.76 25.84 -7.39
N ILE A 114 -14.31 24.84 -8.15
CA ILE A 114 -13.32 25.03 -9.24
C ILE A 114 -14.02 25.34 -10.57
N GLY A 115 -15.25 24.82 -10.78
CA GLY A 115 -16.03 25.05 -12.00
C GLY A 115 -16.40 26.51 -12.28
N THR A 116 -16.28 27.41 -11.30
CA THR A 116 -16.62 28.84 -11.43
C THR A 116 -15.43 29.75 -11.71
N ALA A 117 -14.19 29.24 -11.70
CA ALA A 117 -12.98 30.03 -11.93
C ALA A 117 -12.69 30.23 -13.43
N GLY A 118 -13.07 31.38 -13.98
CA GLY A 118 -12.80 31.77 -15.37
C GLY A 118 -11.41 32.39 -15.59
N GLY A 119 -10.73 31.97 -16.67
CA GLY A 119 -9.46 32.54 -17.17
C GLY A 119 -8.18 32.02 -16.49
N GLY A 120 -7.19 31.56 -17.27
CA GLY A 120 -5.90 31.06 -16.73
C GLY A 120 -5.84 29.56 -16.38
N ARG A 121 -6.79 28.76 -16.88
CA ARG A 121 -7.01 27.34 -16.50
C ARG A 121 -5.77 26.45 -16.66
N ILE A 122 -4.91 26.70 -17.66
CA ILE A 122 -3.70 25.90 -17.89
C ILE A 122 -2.64 26.18 -16.81
N GLY A 123 -2.41 27.46 -16.46
CA GLY A 123 -1.47 27.84 -15.41
C GLY A 123 -1.92 27.37 -14.02
N LEU A 124 -3.22 27.48 -13.75
CA LEU A 124 -3.84 26.96 -12.53
C LEU A 124 -3.75 25.43 -12.47
N ALA A 125 -4.04 24.71 -13.57
CA ALA A 125 -3.90 23.27 -13.65
C ALA A 125 -2.45 22.83 -13.38
N ALA A 126 -1.47 23.52 -14.00
CA ALA A 126 -0.05 23.23 -13.80
C ALA A 126 0.38 23.45 -12.34
N GLY A 127 -0.04 24.56 -11.72
CA GLY A 127 0.26 24.85 -10.32
C GLY A 127 -0.35 23.85 -9.33
N LEU A 128 -1.61 23.45 -9.57
CA LEU A 128 -2.27 22.41 -8.76
C LEU A 128 -1.62 21.05 -8.95
N ALA A 129 -1.29 20.67 -10.20
CA ALA A 129 -0.60 19.42 -10.50
C ALA A 129 0.79 19.37 -9.84
N ALA A 130 1.54 20.48 -9.85
CA ALA A 130 2.83 20.57 -9.17
C ALA A 130 2.68 20.39 -7.65
N THR A 131 1.71 21.08 -7.03
CA THR A 131 1.41 20.95 -5.60
C THR A 131 0.96 19.53 -5.24
N ALA A 132 0.14 18.91 -6.08
CA ALA A 132 -0.30 17.52 -5.93
C ALA A 132 0.87 16.55 -6.01
N LEU A 133 1.75 16.71 -6.99
CA LEU A 133 2.91 15.85 -7.17
C LEU A 133 3.88 15.98 -6.00
N TRP A 134 4.12 17.21 -5.52
CA TRP A 134 4.92 17.45 -4.33
C TRP A 134 4.33 16.77 -3.10
N SER A 135 3.04 16.99 -2.84
CA SER A 135 2.35 16.42 -1.67
C SER A 135 2.31 14.89 -1.73
N ALA A 136 2.06 14.32 -2.91
CA ALA A 136 2.09 12.88 -3.13
C ALA A 136 3.50 12.30 -2.92
N THR A 137 4.54 13.01 -3.34
CA THR A 137 5.94 12.61 -3.09
C THR A 137 6.21 12.55 -1.58
N VAL A 138 5.77 13.57 -0.82
CA VAL A 138 5.91 13.58 0.65
C VAL A 138 5.18 12.39 1.28
N ALA A 139 3.93 12.13 0.87
CA ALA A 139 3.15 10.99 1.38
C ALA A 139 3.84 9.65 1.11
N VAL A 140 4.38 9.45 -0.10
CA VAL A 140 5.13 8.25 -0.45
C VAL A 140 6.42 8.13 0.35
N THR A 141 7.17 9.22 0.55
CA THR A 141 8.38 9.17 1.37
C THR A 141 8.07 8.84 2.83
N GLN A 142 6.94 9.29 3.37
CA GLN A 142 6.49 8.88 4.70
C GLN A 142 6.12 7.40 4.73
N LEU A 143 5.46 6.89 3.69
CA LEU A 143 5.18 5.46 3.56
C LEU A 143 6.48 4.64 3.54
N PHE A 144 7.51 5.10 2.83
CA PHE A 144 8.82 4.43 2.82
C PHE A 144 9.49 4.46 4.20
N ALA A 145 9.42 5.57 4.92
CA ALA A 145 9.92 5.65 6.29
C ALA A 145 9.20 4.66 7.22
N ALA A 146 7.87 4.61 7.15
CA ALA A 146 7.07 3.68 7.95
C ALA A 146 7.34 2.20 7.58
N LEU A 147 7.55 1.91 6.30
CA LEU A 147 7.98 0.58 5.84
C LEU A 147 9.38 0.25 6.35
N ASN A 148 10.32 1.18 6.33
CA ASN A 148 11.65 0.96 6.90
C ASN A 148 11.57 0.62 8.40
N VAL A 149 10.69 1.28 9.17
CA VAL A 149 10.39 0.89 10.56
C VAL A 149 9.85 -0.54 10.62
N ALA A 150 8.86 -0.89 9.80
CA ALA A 150 8.29 -2.25 9.75
C ALA A 150 9.32 -3.33 9.40
N TYR A 151 10.26 -3.04 8.50
CA TYR A 151 11.35 -3.95 8.11
C TYR A 151 12.60 -3.83 9.01
N ARG A 152 12.58 -2.96 10.03
CA ARG A 152 13.73 -2.63 10.90
C ARG A 152 15.00 -2.28 10.11
N GLN A 153 14.81 -1.48 9.05
CA GLN A 153 15.87 -0.98 8.20
C GLN A 153 16.11 0.51 8.43
N THR A 154 17.35 0.94 8.27
CA THR A 154 17.69 2.36 8.24
C THR A 154 17.69 2.86 6.80
N GLU A 155 17.16 4.07 6.58
CA GLU A 155 17.13 4.67 5.25
C GLU A 155 18.55 5.10 4.86
N THR A 156 19.10 4.47 3.81
CA THR A 156 20.47 4.74 3.33
C THR A 156 20.49 5.52 2.02
N ARG A 157 19.33 5.73 1.37
CA ARG A 157 19.23 6.52 0.14
C ARG A 157 19.47 8.00 0.47
N GLY A 158 20.29 8.67 -0.34
CA GLY A 158 20.40 10.13 -0.30
C GLY A 158 19.07 10.80 -0.64
N VAL A 159 18.84 11.99 -0.11
CA VAL A 159 17.58 12.76 -0.25
C VAL A 159 17.11 12.85 -1.70
N LEU A 160 18.02 13.12 -2.64
CA LEU A 160 17.69 13.23 -4.06
C LEU A 160 17.17 11.92 -4.67
N ARG A 161 17.79 10.79 -4.29
CA ARG A 161 17.36 9.47 -4.76
C ARG A 161 16.02 9.08 -4.14
N LEU A 162 15.82 9.38 -2.85
CA LEU A 162 14.56 9.14 -2.15
C LEU A 162 13.42 9.93 -2.78
N CYS A 163 13.58 11.24 -2.99
CA CYS A 163 12.60 12.08 -3.67
C CYS A 163 12.33 11.60 -5.10
N GLY A 164 13.37 11.26 -5.87
CA GLY A 164 13.20 10.73 -7.22
C GLY A 164 12.42 9.41 -7.26
N THR A 165 12.70 8.49 -6.35
CA THR A 165 11.91 7.25 -6.21
C THR A 165 10.49 7.52 -5.74
N GLY A 166 10.29 8.51 -4.85
CA GLY A 166 8.98 8.92 -4.37
C GLY A 166 8.10 9.47 -5.48
N VAL A 167 8.64 10.34 -6.34
CA VAL A 167 7.95 10.89 -7.51
C VAL A 167 7.55 9.78 -8.48
N LEU A 168 8.48 8.88 -8.83
CA LEU A 168 8.20 7.78 -9.76
C LEU A 168 7.11 6.87 -9.22
N PHE A 169 7.14 6.59 -7.91
CA PHE A 169 6.14 5.75 -7.25
C PHE A 169 4.78 6.45 -7.15
N ALA A 170 4.74 7.76 -6.87
CA ALA A 170 3.51 8.55 -6.88
C ALA A 170 2.84 8.58 -8.27
N ILE A 171 3.62 8.81 -9.33
CA ILE A 171 3.13 8.76 -10.72
C ILE A 171 2.66 7.35 -11.06
N GLY A 172 3.46 6.33 -10.72
CA GLY A 172 3.10 4.93 -10.94
C GLY A 172 1.81 4.52 -10.23
N ALA A 173 1.63 4.94 -8.97
CA ALA A 173 0.41 4.72 -8.22
C ALA A 173 -0.80 5.44 -8.84
N MET A 174 -0.62 6.69 -9.29
CA MET A 174 -1.68 7.43 -10.00
C MET A 174 -2.11 6.72 -11.28
N VAL A 175 -1.15 6.32 -12.13
CA VAL A 175 -1.43 5.58 -13.38
C VAL A 175 -2.08 4.24 -13.07
N PHE A 176 -1.61 3.52 -12.06
CA PHE A 176 -2.20 2.26 -11.63
C PHE A 176 -3.66 2.42 -11.19
N VAL A 177 -3.95 3.43 -10.37
CA VAL A 177 -5.33 3.75 -9.93
C VAL A 177 -6.20 4.13 -11.13
N MET A 178 -5.71 4.95 -12.06
CA MET A 178 -6.45 5.31 -13.27
C MET A 178 -6.76 4.09 -14.14
N LEU A 179 -5.79 3.19 -14.35
CA LEU A 179 -5.99 1.97 -15.12
C LEU A 179 -6.91 0.98 -14.40
N ALA A 180 -6.79 0.86 -13.08
CA ALA A 180 -7.67 0.03 -12.26
C ALA A 180 -9.12 0.52 -12.33
N LEU A 181 -9.35 1.82 -12.14
CA LEU A 181 -10.67 2.43 -12.25
C LEU A 181 -11.23 2.33 -13.67
N GLY A 182 -10.43 2.70 -14.67
CA GLY A 182 -10.80 2.61 -16.09
C GLY A 182 -11.06 1.17 -16.54
N GLY A 183 -10.32 0.19 -16.01
CA GLY A 183 -10.55 -1.23 -16.27
C GLY A 183 -11.84 -1.73 -15.64
N VAL A 184 -12.09 -1.41 -14.36
CA VAL A 184 -13.32 -1.81 -13.66
C VAL A 184 -14.55 -1.19 -14.32
N LEU A 185 -14.50 0.11 -14.64
CA LEU A 185 -15.59 0.83 -15.30
C LEU A 185 -15.74 0.44 -16.77
N GLY A 186 -14.63 0.26 -17.48
CA GLY A 186 -14.63 -0.15 -18.89
C GLY A 186 -15.23 -1.53 -19.07
N VAL A 187 -14.94 -2.46 -18.16
CA VAL A 187 -15.55 -3.80 -18.15
C VAL A 187 -17.04 -3.72 -17.80
N SER A 188 -17.45 -2.92 -16.81
CA SER A 188 -18.87 -2.79 -16.46
C SER A 188 -19.69 -2.12 -17.57
N VAL A 189 -19.15 -1.11 -18.26
CA VAL A 189 -19.80 -0.45 -19.39
C VAL A 189 -19.81 -1.34 -20.64
N ALA A 190 -18.70 -1.98 -20.99
CA ALA A 190 -18.62 -2.88 -22.15
C ALA A 190 -19.55 -4.10 -22.01
N LEU A 191 -19.71 -4.60 -20.78
CA LEU A 191 -20.66 -5.66 -20.48
C LEU A 191 -22.09 -5.12 -20.33
N GLY A 192 -22.30 -3.92 -19.77
CA GLY A 192 -23.60 -3.27 -19.65
C GLY A 192 -24.24 -2.93 -21.00
N ILE A 193 -23.45 -2.47 -21.98
CA ILE A 193 -23.91 -2.22 -23.37
C ILE A 193 -24.26 -3.55 -24.08
N ARG A 194 -23.66 -4.68 -23.67
CA ARG A 194 -24.03 -6.02 -24.16
C ARG A 194 -25.09 -6.73 -23.31
N ALA A 195 -25.38 -6.25 -22.10
CA ALA A 195 -26.23 -6.89 -21.11
C ALA A 195 -27.61 -6.23 -21.01
N GLY A 196 -28.27 -6.01 -22.16
CA GLY A 196 -29.72 -5.81 -22.21
C GLY A 196 -30.53 -7.05 -21.74
N SER A 197 -29.93 -8.03 -21.07
CA SER A 197 -30.60 -9.22 -20.54
C SER A 197 -30.28 -9.40 -19.06
N GLY A 198 -31.31 -9.24 -18.24
CA GLY A 198 -31.20 -9.19 -16.78
C GLY A 198 -30.69 -10.48 -16.14
N GLY A 199 -29.97 -10.29 -15.03
CA GLY A 199 -30.03 -11.18 -13.87
C GLY A 199 -28.80 -12.03 -13.60
N GLY A 200 -28.14 -12.60 -14.63
CA GLY A 200 -27.01 -13.53 -14.46
C GLY A 200 -25.63 -12.86 -14.55
N VAL A 201 -25.41 -12.11 -15.64
CA VAL A 201 -24.12 -11.45 -15.92
C VAL A 201 -23.82 -10.36 -14.87
N ASP A 202 -24.83 -9.61 -14.44
CA ASP A 202 -24.68 -8.57 -13.41
C ASP A 202 -24.29 -9.16 -12.04
N ARG A 203 -24.93 -10.27 -11.62
CA ARG A 203 -24.54 -11.00 -10.39
C ARG A 203 -23.12 -11.55 -10.47
N MET A 204 -22.73 -12.10 -11.62
CA MET A 204 -21.36 -12.59 -11.84
C MET A 204 -20.34 -11.44 -11.76
N LEU A 205 -20.66 -10.27 -12.32
CA LEU A 205 -19.81 -9.07 -12.27
C LEU A 205 -19.68 -8.52 -10.85
N GLN A 206 -20.77 -8.50 -10.08
CA GLN A 206 -20.74 -8.10 -8.67
C GLN A 206 -19.87 -9.05 -7.83
N PHE A 207 -19.93 -10.36 -8.09
CA PHE A 207 -19.05 -11.33 -7.43
C PHE A 207 -17.58 -11.19 -7.88
N LEU A 208 -17.33 -10.98 -9.18
CA LEU A 208 -15.97 -10.87 -9.74
C LEU A 208 -15.26 -9.57 -9.35
N ARG A 209 -16.01 -8.54 -8.94
CA ARG A 209 -15.46 -7.28 -8.43
C ARG A 209 -14.53 -7.47 -7.24
N TRP A 210 -14.91 -8.30 -6.26
CA TRP A 210 -14.12 -8.55 -5.05
C TRP A 210 -12.76 -9.21 -5.31
N PRO A 211 -12.65 -10.32 -6.07
CA PRO A 211 -11.36 -10.92 -6.39
C PRO A 211 -10.51 -10.04 -7.30
N VAL A 212 -11.11 -9.25 -8.21
CA VAL A 212 -10.37 -8.27 -9.01
C VAL A 212 -9.78 -7.18 -8.13
N LEU A 213 -10.55 -6.63 -7.18
CA LEU A 213 -10.04 -5.67 -6.20
C LEU A 213 -8.94 -6.26 -5.32
N LEU A 214 -9.12 -7.51 -4.86
CA LEU A 214 -8.10 -8.22 -4.09
C LEU A 214 -6.81 -8.37 -4.91
N ALA A 215 -6.91 -8.81 -6.17
CA ALA A 215 -5.76 -8.99 -7.04
C ALA A 215 -5.04 -7.67 -7.33
N LEU A 216 -5.78 -6.60 -7.65
CA LEU A 216 -5.22 -5.27 -7.87
C LEU A 216 -4.52 -4.73 -6.61
N ALA A 217 -5.17 -4.84 -5.45
CA ALA A 217 -4.58 -4.45 -4.18
C ALA A 217 -3.33 -5.28 -3.86
N SER A 218 -3.34 -6.59 -4.15
CA SER A 218 -2.19 -7.47 -3.92
C SER A 218 -1.01 -7.10 -4.81
N VAL A 219 -1.27 -6.76 -6.08
CA VAL A 219 -0.22 -6.27 -7.01
C VAL A 219 0.35 -4.94 -6.50
N ALA A 220 -0.50 -4.01 -6.09
CA ALA A 220 -0.06 -2.73 -5.55
C ALA A 220 0.81 -2.92 -4.30
N PHE A 221 0.35 -3.73 -3.33
CA PHE A 221 1.09 -3.98 -2.09
C PHE A 221 2.40 -4.73 -2.34
N ALA A 222 2.41 -5.73 -3.23
CA ALA A 222 3.63 -6.44 -3.61
C ALA A 222 4.66 -5.48 -4.25
N PHE A 223 4.18 -4.53 -5.07
CA PHE A 223 5.04 -3.52 -5.66
C PHE A 223 5.61 -2.57 -4.60
N THR A 224 4.77 -2.14 -3.65
CA THR A 224 5.17 -1.30 -2.51
C THR A 224 6.21 -2.00 -1.63
N TYR A 225 5.99 -3.26 -1.23
CA TYR A 225 6.91 -4.01 -0.38
C TYR A 225 8.24 -4.30 -1.05
N ARG A 226 8.24 -4.41 -2.37
CA ARG A 226 9.47 -4.64 -3.13
C ARG A 226 10.33 -3.39 -3.33
N HIS A 227 9.71 -2.25 -3.63
CA HIS A 227 10.45 -1.04 -4.03
C HIS A 227 10.52 0.02 -2.93
N GLY A 228 9.58 -0.01 -1.97
CA GLY A 228 9.53 0.92 -0.87
C GLY A 228 10.73 0.80 0.07
N PRO A 229 10.92 -0.35 0.75
CA PRO A 229 11.96 -0.50 1.76
C PRO A 229 13.38 -0.37 1.20
N CYS A 230 14.28 0.10 2.04
CA CYS A 230 15.69 0.25 1.74
C CYS A 230 16.47 -1.07 1.84
N HIS A 231 15.96 -2.15 1.24
CA HIS A 231 16.49 -3.50 1.43
C HIS A 231 17.19 -4.07 0.18
N ALA A 232 18.29 -4.80 0.39
CA ALA A 232 18.91 -5.63 -0.63
C ALA A 232 18.10 -6.93 -0.87
N ARG A 233 17.19 -6.89 -1.86
CA ARG A 233 16.56 -8.02 -2.58
C ARG A 233 15.71 -9.03 -1.76
N PRO A 234 14.38 -8.78 -1.62
CA PRO A 234 13.43 -9.77 -1.11
C PRO A 234 13.26 -10.96 -2.08
N ARG A 235 13.04 -12.17 -1.55
CA ARG A 235 12.72 -13.37 -2.35
C ARG A 235 11.26 -13.32 -2.83
N TRP A 236 11.05 -13.48 -4.15
CA TRP A 236 9.77 -13.22 -4.85
C TRP A 236 8.55 -14.00 -4.32
N HIS A 237 8.73 -15.21 -3.79
CA HIS A 237 7.60 -16.08 -3.43
C HIS A 237 6.91 -15.72 -2.10
N TRP A 238 7.62 -15.13 -1.14
CA TRP A 238 7.03 -14.85 0.19
C TRP A 238 6.22 -13.55 0.20
N SER A 239 6.66 -12.56 -0.57
CA SER A 239 5.99 -11.26 -0.67
C SER A 239 4.60 -11.34 -1.31
N VAL A 240 4.34 -12.34 -2.17
CA VAL A 240 3.00 -12.56 -2.75
C VAL A 240 1.99 -12.96 -1.68
N TRP A 241 2.36 -13.89 -0.78
CA TRP A 241 1.47 -14.33 0.30
C TRP A 241 1.21 -13.23 1.32
N ALA A 242 2.25 -12.47 1.69
CA ALA A 242 2.11 -11.32 2.58
C ALA A 242 1.20 -10.24 1.95
N SER A 243 1.35 -10.00 0.64
CA SER A 243 0.53 -9.01 -0.09
C SER A 243 -0.94 -9.42 -0.17
N VAL A 244 -1.23 -10.70 -0.44
CA VAL A 244 -2.62 -11.22 -0.43
C VAL A 244 -3.23 -11.14 0.97
N ALA A 245 -2.48 -11.49 2.00
CA ALA A 245 -2.94 -11.36 3.38
C ALA A 245 -3.20 -9.90 3.75
N ALA A 246 -2.29 -8.98 3.38
CA ALA A 246 -2.43 -7.56 3.59
C ALA A 246 -3.63 -6.97 2.86
N SER A 247 -3.86 -7.36 1.60
CA SER A 247 -5.05 -6.95 0.84
C SER A 247 -6.34 -7.48 1.45
N SER A 248 -6.32 -8.69 2.00
CA SER A 248 -7.48 -9.26 2.69
C SER A 248 -7.79 -8.47 3.97
N VAL A 249 -6.79 -8.16 4.79
CA VAL A 249 -6.93 -7.32 5.99
C VAL A 249 -7.39 -5.91 5.60
N TRP A 250 -6.86 -5.35 4.52
CA TRP A 250 -7.24 -4.03 4.01
C TRP A 250 -8.70 -3.97 3.55
N LEU A 251 -9.18 -4.98 2.82
CA LEU A 251 -10.58 -5.09 2.39
C LEU A 251 -11.51 -5.27 3.60
N LEU A 252 -11.16 -6.14 4.54
CA LEU A 252 -11.92 -6.33 5.78
C LEU A 252 -11.96 -5.05 6.62
N GLY A 253 -10.83 -4.35 6.75
CA GLY A 253 -10.73 -3.07 7.44
C GLY A 253 -11.59 -2.01 6.77
N SER A 254 -11.54 -1.91 5.44
CA SER A 254 -12.39 -1.00 4.66
C SER A 254 -13.87 -1.29 4.86
N ALA A 255 -14.27 -2.57 4.77
CA ALA A 255 -15.66 -2.99 5.02
C ALA A 255 -16.10 -2.69 6.47
N SER A 256 -15.21 -2.87 7.44
CA SER A 256 -15.47 -2.57 8.85
C SER A 256 -15.68 -1.07 9.08
N VAL A 257 -14.86 -0.22 8.46
CA VAL A 257 -15.02 1.24 8.51
C VAL A 257 -16.32 1.65 7.82
N SER A 258 -16.63 1.11 6.64
CA SER A 258 -17.90 1.37 5.95
C SER A 258 -19.11 0.98 6.81
N TRP A 259 -19.06 -0.17 7.46
CA TRP A 259 -20.12 -0.63 8.36
C TRP A 259 -20.24 0.28 9.60
N TYR A 260 -19.12 0.67 10.19
CA TYR A 260 -19.08 1.58 11.34
C TYR A 260 -19.70 2.94 11.00
N ILE A 261 -19.31 3.53 9.86
CA ILE A 261 -19.85 4.81 9.39
C ILE A 261 -21.35 4.67 9.08
N GLN A 262 -21.81 3.58 8.47
CA GLN A 262 -23.23 3.41 8.17
C GLN A 262 -24.11 3.22 9.41
N ARG A 263 -23.60 2.53 10.44
CA ARG A 263 -24.39 2.16 11.63
C ARG A 263 -24.31 3.18 12.75
N VAL A 264 -23.16 3.83 12.89
CA VAL A 264 -22.89 4.84 13.92
C VAL A 264 -22.95 6.25 13.35
N GLY A 265 -22.85 6.42 12.02
CA GLY A 265 -22.89 7.71 11.31
C GLY A 265 -24.25 8.40 11.30
N SER A 266 -25.17 8.04 12.18
CA SER A 266 -26.16 9.00 12.71
C SER A 266 -25.48 10.09 13.57
N TYR A 267 -24.25 10.51 13.25
CA TYR A 267 -23.48 11.62 13.83
C TYR A 267 -23.64 12.90 13.01
N ASP A 268 -24.43 12.91 11.93
CA ASP A 268 -24.76 14.10 11.14
C ASP A 268 -25.25 15.26 12.02
N TRP A 269 -25.88 14.96 13.17
CA TRP A 269 -26.34 15.96 14.14
C TRP A 269 -25.24 16.56 15.03
N LEU A 270 -24.10 15.89 15.22
CA LEU A 270 -22.97 16.34 16.06
C LEU A 270 -21.82 16.94 15.27
N TYR A 271 -21.53 16.39 14.09
CA TYR A 271 -20.32 16.74 13.31
C TYR A 271 -20.61 17.24 11.90
N GLY A 272 -21.85 17.12 11.38
CA GLY A 272 -22.23 17.61 10.06
C GLY A 272 -21.21 17.28 8.96
N SER A 273 -20.78 18.29 8.19
CA SER A 273 -19.79 18.16 7.10
C SER A 273 -18.40 17.66 7.56
N VAL A 274 -18.05 17.81 8.84
CA VAL A 274 -16.76 17.34 9.40
C VAL A 274 -16.75 15.82 9.54
N GLY A 275 -17.93 15.19 9.72
CA GLY A 275 -18.06 13.74 9.84
C GLY A 275 -17.48 12.98 8.63
N GLY A 276 -17.64 13.53 7.42
CA GLY A 276 -17.07 12.95 6.21
C GLY A 276 -15.54 12.93 6.20
N VAL A 277 -14.91 14.02 6.67
CA VAL A 277 -13.44 14.11 6.79
C VAL A 277 -12.93 13.15 7.85
N LEU A 278 -13.61 13.03 8.99
CA LEU A 278 -13.25 12.08 10.04
C LEU A 278 -13.35 10.62 9.56
N GLY A 279 -14.41 10.29 8.81
CA GLY A 279 -14.56 8.98 8.19
C GLY A 279 -13.44 8.67 7.21
N LEU A 280 -13.07 9.64 6.38
CA LEU A 280 -11.96 9.53 5.44
C LEU A 280 -10.60 9.39 6.17
N MET A 281 -10.39 10.14 7.26
CA MET A 281 -9.21 10.01 8.12
C MET A 281 -9.09 8.62 8.73
N LEU A 282 -10.18 8.10 9.29
CA LEU A 282 -10.24 6.77 9.88
C LEU A 282 -9.95 5.69 8.82
N TRP A 283 -10.57 5.80 7.65
CA TRP A 283 -10.35 4.86 6.56
C TRP A 283 -8.89 4.89 6.05
N ALA A 284 -8.30 6.08 5.90
CA ALA A 284 -6.90 6.22 5.51
C ALA A 284 -5.97 5.61 6.57
N TRP A 285 -6.24 5.84 7.86
CA TRP A 285 -5.47 5.25 8.95
C TRP A 285 -5.54 3.73 8.97
N VAL A 286 -6.73 3.14 8.88
CA VAL A 286 -6.91 1.68 8.78
C VAL A 286 -6.22 1.15 7.54
N SER A 287 -6.25 1.88 6.43
CA SER A 287 -5.58 1.49 5.19
C SER A 287 -4.07 1.43 5.35
N SER A 288 -3.46 2.48 5.90
CA SER A 288 -2.02 2.52 6.18
C SER A 288 -1.62 1.46 7.21
N ALA A 289 -2.44 1.22 8.24
CA ALA A 289 -2.19 0.18 9.23
C ALA A 289 -2.19 -1.23 8.60
N ALA A 290 -3.12 -1.51 7.68
CA ALA A 290 -3.17 -2.79 6.96
C ALA A 290 -1.92 -2.99 6.08
N VAL A 291 -1.47 -1.93 5.39
CA VAL A 291 -0.24 -1.97 4.58
C VAL A 291 0.99 -2.26 5.46
N LEU A 292 1.11 -1.61 6.62
CA LEU A 292 2.23 -1.83 7.53
C LEU A 292 2.18 -3.19 8.23
N ALA A 293 0.99 -3.66 8.62
CA ALA A 293 0.81 -5.00 9.17
C ALA A 293 1.24 -6.08 8.17
N GLY A 294 0.91 -5.89 6.88
CA GLY A 294 1.37 -6.74 5.80
C GLY A 294 2.89 -6.73 5.62
N ALA A 295 3.53 -5.58 5.77
CA ALA A 295 4.99 -5.46 5.71
C ALA A 295 5.69 -6.20 6.87
N VAL A 296 5.12 -6.14 8.08
CA VAL A 296 5.63 -6.93 9.23
C VAL A 296 5.48 -8.42 8.97
N LEU A 297 4.34 -8.84 8.41
CA LEU A 297 4.11 -10.23 8.03
C LEU A 297 5.12 -10.70 6.97
N ASP A 298 5.39 -9.89 5.95
CA ASP A 298 6.40 -10.20 4.93
C ASP A 298 7.79 -10.38 5.58
N ALA A 299 8.18 -9.47 6.48
CA ALA A 299 9.44 -9.53 7.20
C ALA A 299 9.58 -10.79 8.06
N GLU A 300 8.53 -11.20 8.79
CA GLU A 300 8.53 -12.44 9.59
C GLU A 300 8.62 -13.69 8.72
N LEU A 301 7.88 -13.74 7.61
CA LEU A 301 7.91 -14.87 6.68
C LEU A 301 9.30 -15.01 6.01
N GLU A 302 9.93 -13.89 5.66
CA GLU A 302 11.28 -13.91 5.13
C GLU A 302 12.28 -14.44 6.17
N GLN A 303 12.20 -14.00 7.43
CA GLN A 303 13.12 -14.41 8.49
C GLN A 303 13.06 -15.93 8.76
N GLN A 304 11.87 -16.53 8.72
CA GLN A 304 11.72 -17.99 8.91
C GLN A 304 12.26 -18.81 7.74
N SER A 305 12.35 -18.22 6.56
CA SER A 305 12.86 -18.87 5.35
C SER A 305 14.38 -18.83 5.23
N ARG A 306 15.07 -18.06 6.09
CA ARG A 306 16.53 -18.05 6.15
C ARG A 306 16.97 -19.34 6.85
N PRO A 307 17.82 -20.19 6.21
CA PRO A 307 18.45 -21.29 6.90
C PRO A 307 19.09 -20.75 8.17
N SER A 308 18.97 -21.48 9.28
CA SER A 308 19.66 -21.18 10.54
C SER A 308 21.16 -21.34 10.33
N THR A 309 21.77 -20.40 9.60
CA THR A 309 23.21 -20.23 9.54
C THR A 309 23.56 -19.41 10.78
N ASP A 310 24.18 -20.12 11.72
CA ASP A 310 24.75 -19.66 12.98
C ASP A 310 23.79 -19.49 14.16
N GLY A 311 24.14 -20.16 15.26
CA GLY A 311 23.65 -19.92 16.60
C GLY A 311 24.08 -18.55 17.12
N ALA A 312 23.60 -17.49 16.46
CA ALA A 312 23.60 -16.15 17.04
C ALA A 312 22.55 -16.14 18.15
N LEU A 313 23.04 -16.09 19.38
CA LEU A 313 22.26 -15.96 20.60
C LEU A 313 21.21 -14.85 20.47
N PRO A 314 20.01 -15.00 21.08
CA PRO A 314 19.04 -13.92 21.13
C PRO A 314 19.68 -12.69 21.79
N TYR A 315 19.61 -11.54 21.10
CA TYR A 315 19.99 -10.26 21.71
C TYR A 315 19.06 -9.99 22.91
N PRO A 316 19.62 -9.49 24.04
CA PRO A 316 18.86 -9.13 25.24
C PRO A 316 17.87 -7.99 25.01
#